data_AF-A0A660PY75-F1
#
_entry.id   AF-A0A660PY75-F1
#
_cell.length_a   1.000
_cell.length_b   1.000
_cell.length_c   1.000
_cell.angle_alpha   90.00
_cell.angle_beta   90.00
_cell.angle_gamma   90.00
#
_symmetry.space_group_name_H-M   'P 1'
#
loop_
_entity.id
_entity.type
_entity.pdbx_description
1 polymer ?
#
loop_
_entity_poly.entity_id
_entity_poly.type
_entity_poly.pdbx_seq_one_letter_code
_entity_poly.pdbx_strand_id
1 'polypeptide(L)'
;MTPAAAIDGHQYMVDIRKLTDRLLEEFIPSDDREPRSLHKAMRYSVMAGGKRLRPILALSAYEYCGGDAEQAPDTIHRAMAALEM
;
A
#
# COMPACT_ATOMS: atom_id res chain seq x y z
N MET A 1 5.89 -22.96 -12.06
CA MET A 1 6.94 -22.43 -11.15
C MET A 1 8.13 -22.03 -12.01
N THR A 2 8.07 -20.83 -12.59
CA THR A 2 9.24 -20.23 -13.24
C THR A 2 10.21 -19.87 -12.12
N PRO A 3 11.51 -20.19 -12.22
CA PRO A 3 12.47 -19.76 -11.22
C PRO A 3 12.39 -18.24 -11.18
N ALA A 4 12.11 -17.68 -10.01
CA ALA A 4 12.21 -16.24 -9.80
C ALA A 4 13.63 -15.85 -10.21
N ALA A 5 13.78 -15.20 -11.37
CA ALA A 5 14.94 -14.36 -11.63
C ALA A 5 15.11 -13.53 -10.36
N ALA A 6 16.26 -13.61 -9.71
CA ALA A 6 16.49 -13.10 -8.36
C ALA A 6 15.81 -11.73 -8.21
N ILE A 7 14.64 -11.71 -7.57
CA ILE A 7 13.88 -10.49 -7.40
C ILE A 7 14.77 -9.65 -6.49
N ASP A 8 15.16 -8.47 -6.95
CA ASP A 8 15.77 -7.49 -6.07
C ASP A 8 14.73 -7.13 -5.00
N GLY A 9 14.86 -7.74 -3.83
CA GLY A 9 13.93 -7.55 -2.73
C GLY A 9 13.84 -6.10 -2.30
N HIS A 10 14.94 -5.34 -2.43
CA HIS A 10 14.91 -3.90 -2.14
C HIS A 10 14.05 -3.15 -3.17
N GLN A 11 14.24 -3.42 -4.46
CA GLN A 11 13.44 -2.79 -5.51
C GLN A 11 11.95 -3.15 -5.37
N TYR A 12 11.64 -4.41 -5.12
CA TYR A 12 10.27 -4.87 -4.87
C TYR A 12 9.61 -4.13 -3.69
N MET A 13 10.32 -3.98 -2.56
CA MET A 13 9.83 -3.21 -1.42
C MET A 13 9.62 -1.73 -1.76
N VAL A 14 10.49 -1.14 -2.57
CA VAL A 14 10.36 0.24 -3.04
C VAL A 14 9.10 0.41 -3.89
N ASP A 15 8.80 -0.53 -4.77
CA ASP A 15 7.66 -0.44 -5.68
C ASP A 15 6.33 -0.61 -4.93
N ILE A 16 6.25 -1.56 -4.01
CA ILE A 16 5.05 -1.72 -3.18
C ILE A 16 4.86 -0.55 -2.22
N ARG A 17 5.94 0.03 -1.69
CA ARG A 17 5.84 1.27 -0.89
C ARG A 17 5.20 2.39 -1.72
N LYS A 18 5.66 2.61 -2.95
CA LYS A 18 5.10 3.62 -3.86
C LYS A 18 3.64 3.34 -4.19
N LEU A 19 3.29 2.07 -4.43
CA LEU A 19 1.90 1.66 -4.65
C LEU A 19 1.04 1.98 -3.41
N THR A 20 1.51 1.61 -2.23
CA THR A 20 0.83 1.86 -0.95
C THR A 20 0.62 3.36 -0.73
N ASP A 21 1.65 4.19 -0.92
CA ASP A 21 1.52 5.64 -0.72
C ASP A 21 0.47 6.25 -1.69
N ARG A 22 0.36 5.74 -2.93
CA ARG A 22 -0.72 6.14 -3.86
C ARG A 22 -2.10 5.69 -3.38
N LEU A 23 -2.23 4.46 -2.88
CA LEU A 23 -3.50 3.94 -2.38
C LEU A 23 -3.96 4.69 -1.12
N LEU A 24 -3.03 5.03 -0.22
CA LEU A 24 -3.34 5.85 0.95
C LEU A 24 -3.81 7.24 0.55
N GLU A 25 -3.15 7.87 -0.41
CA GLU A 25 -3.55 9.16 -0.99
C GLU A 25 -4.97 9.13 -1.58
N GLU A 26 -5.32 8.03 -2.26
CA GLU A 26 -6.66 7.82 -2.85
C GLU A 26 -7.75 7.60 -1.80
N PHE A 27 -7.47 6.80 -0.76
CA PHE A 27 -8.50 6.38 0.20
C PHE A 27 -8.64 7.32 1.41
N ILE A 28 -7.61 8.09 1.76
CA ILE A 28 -7.71 9.02 2.88
C ILE A 28 -8.49 10.28 2.46
N PRO A 29 -9.40 10.80 3.31
CA PRO A 29 -10.16 12.00 2.97
C PRO A 29 -9.24 13.17 2.61
N SER A 30 -9.70 13.98 1.65
CA SER A 30 -9.03 15.24 1.30
C SER A 30 -9.10 16.24 2.47
N ASP A 31 -8.05 17.03 2.63
CA ASP A 31 -7.92 17.98 3.74
C ASP A 31 -8.70 19.30 3.54
N ASP A 32 -9.29 19.47 2.35
CA ASP A 32 -10.19 20.57 2.00
C ASP A 32 -11.67 20.27 2.36
N ARG A 33 -11.99 19.01 2.65
CA ARG A 33 -13.32 18.55 3.04
C ARG A 33 -13.55 18.70 4.55
N GLU A 34 -14.74 19.13 4.95
CA GLU A 34 -15.11 19.18 6.37
C GLU A 34 -15.30 17.78 6.97
N PRO A 35 -14.87 17.53 8.23
CA PRO A 35 -14.15 18.45 9.12
C PRO A 35 -12.65 18.57 8.80
N ARG A 36 -12.22 19.76 8.38
CA ARG A 36 -10.86 19.97 7.81
C ARG A 36 -9.73 19.67 8.79
N SER A 37 -9.86 20.06 10.05
CA SER A 37 -8.82 19.88 11.07
C SER A 37 -8.52 18.40 11.32
N LEU A 38 -9.57 17.57 11.36
CA LEU A 38 -9.45 16.12 11.52
C LEU A 38 -8.77 15.49 10.30
N HIS A 39 -9.23 15.81 9.09
CA HIS A 39 -8.63 15.26 7.87
C HIS A 39 -7.15 15.66 7.73
N LYS A 40 -6.78 16.90 8.08
CA LYS A 40 -5.36 17.33 8.14
C LYS A 40 -4.55 16.49 9.11
N ALA A 41 -5.08 16.24 10.32
CA ALA A 41 -4.38 15.43 11.33
C ALA A 41 -4.22 13.97 10.88
N MET A 42 -5.28 13.38 10.30
CA MET A 42 -5.24 12.03 9.74
C MET A 42 -4.18 11.91 8.64
N ARG A 43 -4.21 12.81 7.66
CA ARG A 43 -3.24 12.82 6.55
C ARG A 43 -1.82 13.03 7.03
N TYR A 44 -1.60 13.93 7.99
CA TYR A 44 -0.29 14.13 8.59
C TYR A 44 0.28 12.83 9.18
N SER A 45 -0.55 12.07 9.92
CA SER A 45 -0.11 10.81 10.53
C SER A 45 0.13 9.70 9.49
N VAL A 46 -0.82 9.48 8.59
CA VAL A 46 -0.79 8.36 7.62
C VAL A 46 0.28 8.57 6.54
N MET A 47 0.44 9.82 6.09
CA MET A 47 1.38 10.21 5.03
C MET A 47 2.77 10.60 5.55
N ALA A 48 3.04 10.50 6.86
CA ALA A 48 4.38 10.70 7.44
C ALA A 48 5.45 9.71 6.91
N GLY A 49 5.04 8.76 6.07
CA GLY A 49 5.90 7.76 5.46
C GLY A 49 6.13 6.56 6.36
N GLY A 50 7.12 5.75 5.99
CA GLY A 50 7.49 4.55 6.73
C GLY A 50 8.00 3.44 5.81
N LYS A 51 8.28 2.28 6.39
CA LYS A 51 8.72 1.09 5.63
C LYS A 51 7.57 0.40 4.89
N ARG A 52 6.31 0.70 5.25
CA ARG A 52 5.09 0.06 4.72
C ARG A 52 5.17 -1.46 4.73
N LEU A 53 5.67 -2.02 5.84
CA LEU A 53 5.95 -3.44 5.93
C LEU A 53 4.69 -4.30 5.86
N ARG A 54 3.55 -3.83 6.42
CA ARG A 54 2.29 -4.61 6.41
C ARG A 54 1.71 -4.76 4.99
N PRO A 55 1.59 -3.70 4.17
CA PRO A 55 1.21 -3.81 2.76
C PRO A 55 2.14 -4.70 1.94
N ILE A 56 3.46 -4.59 2.16
CA ILE A 56 4.45 -5.44 1.49
C ILE A 56 4.14 -6.91 1.78
N LEU A 57 4.00 -7.28 3.05
CA LEU A 57 3.68 -8.65 3.45
C LEU A 57 2.31 -9.10 2.92
N ALA A 58 1.30 -8.22 2.91
CA ALA A 58 -0.02 -8.55 2.39
C ALA A 58 0.00 -8.89 0.89
N LEU A 59 0.68 -8.08 0.08
CA LEU A 59 0.78 -8.33 -1.35
C LEU A 59 1.65 -9.56 -1.65
N SER A 60 2.79 -9.71 -0.95
CA SER A 60 3.63 -10.90 -1.10
C SER A 60 2.89 -12.19 -0.71
N ALA A 61 2.05 -12.16 0.32
CA ALA A 61 1.23 -13.30 0.70
C ALA A 61 0.17 -13.63 -0.36
N TYR A 62 -0.45 -12.61 -0.96
CA TYR A 62 -1.36 -12.78 -2.08
C TYR A 62 -0.67 -13.41 -3.30
N GLU A 63 0.51 -12.92 -3.67
CA GLU A 63 1.33 -13.51 -4.75
C GLU A 63 1.73 -14.95 -4.45
N TYR A 64 2.14 -15.23 -3.21
CA TYR A 64 2.50 -16.59 -2.77
C TYR A 64 1.33 -17.57 -2.90
N CYS A 65 0.09 -17.09 -2.68
CA CYS A 65 -1.14 -17.87 -2.86
C CYS A 65 -1.58 -17.99 -4.33
N GLY A 66 -0.77 -17.55 -5.30
CA GLY A 66 -1.04 -17.64 -6.73
C GLY A 66 -1.72 -16.42 -7.34
N GLY A 67 -1.83 -15.32 -6.59
CA GLY A 67 -2.27 -14.02 -7.11
C GLY A 67 -1.23 -13.37 -8.01
N ASP A 68 -1.68 -12.51 -8.93
CA ASP A 68 -0.82 -11.66 -9.75
C ASP A 68 -0.86 -10.23 -9.18
N ALA A 69 0.27 -9.71 -8.68
CA ALA A 69 0.35 -8.36 -8.13
C ALA A 69 0.15 -7.25 -9.16
N GLU A 70 0.46 -7.49 -10.44
CA GLU A 70 0.22 -6.50 -11.50
C GLU A 70 -1.28 -6.42 -11.83
N GLN A 71 -2.02 -7.50 -11.62
CA GLN A 71 -3.47 -7.61 -11.83
C GLN A 71 -4.23 -7.75 -10.50
N ALA A 72 -3.65 -7.21 -9.43
CA ALA A 72 -4.21 -7.23 -8.10
C ALA A 72 -5.64 -6.61 -8.09
N PRO A 73 -6.67 -7.34 -7.63
CA PRO A 73 -8.02 -6.79 -7.57
C PRO A 73 -8.12 -5.70 -6.52
N ASP A 74 -9.05 -4.76 -6.65
CA ASP A 74 -9.26 -3.67 -5.69
C ASP A 74 -9.39 -4.13 -4.23
N THR A 75 -9.84 -5.38 -3.99
CA THR A 75 -9.91 -5.96 -2.65
C THR A 75 -8.55 -6.06 -1.97
N ILE A 76 -7.47 -6.41 -2.68
CA ILE A 76 -6.13 -6.47 -2.09
C ILE A 76 -5.58 -5.06 -1.88
N HIS A 77 -5.83 -4.13 -2.80
CA HIS A 77 -5.45 -2.73 -2.66
C HIS A 77 -6.11 -2.06 -1.44
N ARG A 78 -7.41 -2.31 -1.23
CA ARG A 78 -8.13 -1.84 -0.05
C ARG A 78 -7.59 -2.46 1.23
N ALA A 79 -7.26 -3.75 1.22
CA ALA A 79 -6.66 -4.42 2.37
C ALA A 79 -5.28 -3.82 2.71
N MET A 80 -4.45 -3.58 1.70
CA MET A 80 -3.14 -2.93 1.87
C MET A 80 -3.27 -1.55 2.53
N ALA A 81 -4.19 -0.71 2.04
CA ALA A 81 -4.40 0.61 2.62
C ALA A 81 -4.96 0.55 4.05
N ALA A 82 -5.94 -0.33 4.30
CA ALA A 82 -6.56 -0.49 5.61
C ALA A 82 -5.57 -0.90 6.71
N LEU A 83 -4.50 -1.63 6.37
CA LEU A 83 -3.46 -2.04 7.32
C LEU A 83 -2.57 -0.89 7.83
N GLU A 84 -2.64 0.28 7.19
CA GLU A 84 -1.79 1.45 7.50
C GLU A 84 -2.62 2.69 7.90
N MET A 85 -3.95 2.55 8.06
CA MET A 85 -4.86 3.59 8.52
C MET A 85 -5.05 3.62 10.04
#